data_AF-A0AAD7K1W9-F1
#
_entry.id   AF-A0AAD7K1W9-F1
#
_cell.length_a   1.000
_cell.length_b   1.000
_cell.length_c   1.000
_cell.angle_alpha   90.00
_cell.angle_beta   90.00
_cell.angle_gamma   90.00
#
_symmetry.space_group_name_H-M   'P 1'
#
loop_
_entity.id
_entity.type
_entity.pdbx_description
1 polymer ?
#
loop_
_entity_poly.entity_id
_entity_poly.type
_entity_poly.pdbx_seq_one_letter_code
_entity_poly.pdbx_strand_id
1 'polypeptide(L)'
;MTYPYLAAMITKALGVEVTFTSAETSGMPAFHAMRPRNIYTSTAVPNPDLVALGAKFGTMEEFIEVEIKKRFGAQIYIRPSSYFILRNLF
;
A
#
# COMPACT_ATOMS: atom_id res chain seq x y z
N MET A 1 -9.74 6.10 2.66
CA MET A 1 -9.30 5.38 1.45
C MET A 1 -9.27 3.89 1.74
N THR A 2 -9.72 3.04 0.82
CA THR A 2 -9.84 1.58 1.02
C THR A 2 -8.84 0.82 0.13
N TYR A 3 -8.49 -0.42 0.50
CA TYR A 3 -7.59 -1.26 -0.30
C TYR A 3 -8.10 -1.52 -1.73
N PRO A 4 -9.40 -1.79 -1.98
CA PRO A 4 -9.91 -1.93 -3.34
C PRO A 4 -9.76 -0.66 -4.19
N TYR A 5 -9.95 0.51 -3.58
CA TYR A 5 -9.75 1.79 -4.26
C TYR A 5 -8.28 1.97 -4.67
N LEU A 6 -7.34 1.66 -3.77
CA LEU A 6 -5.91 1.71 -4.08
C LEU A 6 -5.54 0.73 -5.20
N ALA A 7 -6.07 -0.50 -5.17
CA ALA A 7 -5.84 -1.51 -6.22
C ALA A 7 -6.31 -1.01 -7.59
N ALA A 8 -7.48 -0.38 -7.66
CA ALA A 8 -8.04 0.16 -8.90
C ALA A 8 -7.16 1.28 -9.47
N MET A 9 -6.63 2.16 -8.63
CA MET A 9 -5.77 3.26 -9.10
C MET A 9 -4.40 2.77 -9.59
N ILE A 10 -3.80 1.79 -8.92
CA ILE A 10 -2.55 1.18 -9.38
C ILE A 10 -2.78 0.41 -10.69
N THR A 11 -3.89 -0.35 -10.78
CA THR A 11 -4.28 -1.05 -12.01
C THR A 11 -4.39 -0.09 -13.18
N LYS A 12 -5.07 1.05 -12.98
CA LYS A 12 -5.18 2.10 -14.00
C LYS A 12 -3.83 2.69 -14.39
N ALA A 13 -2.93 2.87 -13.43
CA ALA A 13 -1.64 3.51 -13.66
C ALA A 13 -0.62 2.60 -14.37
N LEU A 14 -0.68 1.29 -14.12
CA LEU A 14 0.24 0.29 -14.68
C LEU A 14 -0.31 -0.44 -15.89
N GLY A 15 -1.63 -0.41 -16.11
CA GLY A 15 -2.30 -1.16 -17.18
C GLY A 15 -2.35 -2.68 -16.94
N VAL A 16 -2.10 -3.13 -15.70
CA VAL A 16 -2.08 -4.54 -15.29
C VAL A 16 -2.96 -4.70 -14.06
N GLU A 17 -3.74 -5.78 -14.00
CA GLU A 17 -4.58 -6.09 -12.85
C GLU A 17 -3.74 -6.32 -11.59
N VAL A 18 -4.05 -5.59 -10.51
CA VAL A 18 -3.39 -5.74 -9.21
C VAL A 18 -4.33 -6.32 -8.19
N THR A 19 -3.90 -7.39 -7.53
CA THR A 19 -4.59 -8.00 -6.40
C THR A 19 -3.70 -7.97 -5.16
N PHE A 20 -4.28 -7.65 -4.00
CA PHE A 20 -3.59 -7.71 -2.72
C PHE A 20 -3.87 -9.06 -2.06
N THR A 21 -2.85 -9.89 -1.92
CA THR A 21 -2.94 -11.16 -1.19
C THR A 21 -2.37 -11.01 0.21
N SER A 22 -3.10 -11.42 1.23
CA SER A 22 -2.57 -11.55 2.59
C SER A 22 -1.75 -12.84 2.70
N ALA A 23 -0.50 -12.75 3.14
CA ALA A 23 0.25 -13.93 3.54
C ALA A 23 -0.32 -14.50 4.86
N GLU A 24 -0.25 -15.82 5.03
CA GLU A 24 -0.58 -16.45 6.32
C GLU A 24 0.36 -15.91 7.40
N THR A 25 -0.20 -15.52 8.54
CA THR A 25 0.58 -15.02 9.67
C THR A 25 1.37 -16.16 10.31
N SER A 26 2.63 -16.34 9.92
CA SER A 26 3.52 -17.31 10.55
C SER A 26 4.25 -16.69 11.75
N GLY A 27 3.94 -17.15 12.96
CA GLY A 27 4.85 -17.05 14.11
C GLY A 27 4.67 -15.86 15.08
N MET A 28 3.76 -14.91 14.85
CA MET A 28 3.41 -13.92 15.89
C MET A 28 1.95 -14.12 16.36
N PRO A 29 1.69 -14.14 17.69
CA PRO A 29 0.33 -14.15 18.19
C PRO A 29 -0.42 -12.91 17.70
N ALA A 30 -1.73 -13.04 17.49
CA ALA A 30 -2.57 -11.95 17.02
C ALA A 30 -2.39 -10.70 17.89
N PHE A 31 -1.68 -9.69 17.37
CA PHE A 31 -1.45 -8.40 18.03
C PHE A 31 -2.75 -7.64 18.35
N HIS A 32 -3.89 -8.13 17.85
CA HIS A 32 -5.23 -7.66 18.19
C HIS A 32 -5.60 -7.87 19.66
N ALA A 33 -5.00 -8.85 20.35
CA ALA A 33 -5.33 -9.14 21.74
C ALA A 33 -4.62 -8.24 22.77
N MET A 34 -3.53 -7.55 22.39
CA MET A 34 -2.68 -6.79 23.31
C MET A 34 -2.80 -5.26 23.20
N ARG A 35 -3.60 -4.74 22.27
CA ARG A 35 -3.78 -3.28 22.14
C ARG A 35 -4.97 -2.83 22.99
N PRO A 36 -4.79 -1.94 23.98
CA PRO A 36 -5.92 -1.28 24.61
C PRO A 36 -6.82 -0.64 23.55
N ARG A 37 -8.12 -0.94 23.60
CA ARG A 37 -9.14 -0.27 22.78
C ARG A 37 -9.13 1.21 23.17
N ASN A 38 -8.38 2.05 22.45
CA ASN A 38 -8.35 3.53 22.46
C ASN A 38 -6.95 4.17 22.36
N ILE A 39 -5.90 3.45 21.98
CA ILE A 39 -4.58 4.12 21.79
C ILE A 39 -4.62 5.14 20.63
N TYR A 40 -5.46 4.91 19.62
CA TYR A 40 -5.59 5.79 18.47
C TYR A 40 -6.98 6.42 18.45
N THR A 41 -7.04 7.71 18.76
CA THR A 41 -8.25 8.52 18.61
C THR A 41 -8.46 8.85 17.13
N SER A 42 -9.72 8.93 16.69
CA SER A 42 -10.03 9.44 15.35
C SER A 42 -9.62 10.90 15.27
N THR A 43 -8.51 11.16 14.60
CA THR A 43 -8.01 12.51 14.32
C THR A 43 -8.46 12.89 12.91
N ALA A 44 -8.75 14.18 12.69
CA ALA A 44 -9.08 14.67 11.35
C ALA A 44 -7.94 14.33 10.36
N VAL A 45 -8.30 14.07 9.11
CA VAL A 45 -7.34 13.80 8.02
C VAL A 45 -7.52 14.88 6.95
N PRO A 46 -6.50 15.71 6.66
CA PRO A 46 -5.16 15.70 7.27
C PRO A 46 -5.16 16.18 8.73
N ASN A 47 -4.15 15.76 9.50
CA ASN A 47 -4.01 16.15 10.90
C ASN A 47 -3.67 17.66 10.99
N PRO A 48 -4.48 18.48 11.69
CA PRO A 48 -4.30 19.93 11.76
C PRO A 48 -2.96 20.34 12.39
N ASP A 49 -2.45 19.58 13.36
CA ASP A 49 -1.17 19.89 14.01
C ASP A 49 0.00 19.72 13.03
N LEU A 50 -0.06 18.69 12.18
CA LEU A 50 0.94 18.49 11.13
C LEU A 50 0.87 19.59 10.06
N VAL A 51 -0.34 20.03 9.69
CA VAL A 51 -0.52 21.16 8.78
C VAL A 51 0.06 22.44 9.38
N ALA A 52 -0.17 22.70 10.68
CA ALA A 52 0.35 23.86 11.39
C ALA A 52 1.90 23.86 11.47
N LEU A 53 2.52 22.69 11.54
CA LEU A 53 3.98 22.52 11.45
C LEU A 53 4.53 22.67 10.01
N GLY A 54 3.66 22.96 9.04
CA GLY A 54 4.03 23.14 7.63
C GLY A 54 4.19 21.84 6.84
N ALA A 55 3.69 20.71 7.36
CA ALA A 55 3.71 19.45 6.62
C ALA A 55 2.88 19.56 5.35
N LYS A 56 3.46 19.11 4.23
CA LYS A 56 2.78 19.00 2.95
C LYS A 56 2.39 17.54 2.73
N PHE A 57 1.12 17.31 2.40
CA PHE A 57 0.60 15.99 2.11
C PHE A 57 0.51 15.83 0.60
N GLY A 58 1.21 14.83 0.07
CA GLY A 58 1.10 14.47 -1.34
C GLY A 58 -0.28 13.87 -1.64
N THR A 59 -0.72 14.04 -2.88
CA THR A 59 -1.90 13.36 -3.41
C THR A 59 -1.57 11.90 -3.71
N MET A 60 -2.62 11.09 -3.87
CA MET A 60 -2.40 9.68 -4.20
C MET A 60 -1.90 9.53 -5.65
N GLU A 61 -2.32 10.43 -6.54
CA GLU A 61 -1.86 10.52 -7.92
C GLU A 61 -0.35 10.80 -7.98
N GLU A 62 0.14 11.76 -7.18
CA GLU A 62 1.57 12.04 -7.04
C GLU A 62 2.35 10.83 -6.54
N PHE A 63 1.83 10.12 -5.54
CA PHE A 63 2.46 8.89 -5.05
C PHE A 63 2.56 7.82 -6.15
N ILE A 64 1.49 7.64 -6.94
CA ILE A 64 1.47 6.67 -8.03
C ILE A 64 2.49 7.01 -9.12
N GLU A 65 2.57 8.28 -9.53
CA GLU A 65 3.53 8.72 -10.56
C GLU A 65 4.98 8.56 -10.08
N VAL A 66 5.28 9.03 -8.86
CA VAL A 66 6.66 9.11 -8.35
C VAL A 66 7.19 7.75 -7.91
N GLU A 67 6.37 6.95 -7.22
CA GLU A 67 6.82 5.71 -6.59
C GLU A 67 6.41 4.48 -7.37
N ILE A 68 5.13 4.37 -7.76
CA ILE A 68 4.59 3.13 -8.31
C ILE A 68 5.05 2.94 -9.77
N LYS A 69 4.83 3.92 -10.64
CA LYS A 69 5.26 3.83 -12.04
C LYS A 69 6.77 3.72 -12.18
N LYS A 70 7.52 4.47 -11.36
CA LYS A 70 8.98 4.40 -11.37
C LYS A 70 9.50 3.00 -11.01
N ARG A 71 8.91 2.35 -10.00
CA ARG A 71 9.38 1.04 -9.52
C ARG A 71 8.88 -0.12 -10.39
N PHE A 72 7.65 -0.04 -10.88
CA PHE A 72 6.96 -1.18 -11.51
C PHE A 72 6.67 -0.97 -13.01
N GLY A 73 6.64 0.27 -13.51
CA GLY A 73 6.30 0.57 -14.91
C GLY A 73 7.34 0.12 -15.93
N ALA A 74 8.63 0.04 -15.56
CA ALA A 74 9.69 -0.45 -16.44
C ALA A 74 9.75 -2.00 -16.53
N GLN A 75 9.16 -2.72 -15.56
CA GLN A 75 9.20 -4.18 -15.50
C GLN A 75 8.06 -4.88 -16.27
N ILE A 76 7.12 -4.12 -16.84
CA ILE A 76 5.97 -4.67 -17.58
C ILE A 76 6.36 -5.06 -19.03
N TYR A 77 7.65 -4.90 -19.41
CA TYR A 77 8.18 -5.51 -20.63
C TYR A 77 8.33 -7.04 -20.44
N ILE A 78 7.24 -7.74 -20.76
CA ILE A 78 7.15 -9.11 -21.25
C ILE A 78 7.86 -10.16 -20.37
N ARG A 79 7.08 -10.80 -19.48
CA ARG A 79 7.26 -12.24 -19.25
C ARG A 79 5.96 -12.96 -19.61
N PRO A 80 5.94 -13.80 -20.66
CA PRO A 80 4.80 -14.66 -20.90
C PRO A 80 4.78 -15.70 -19.78
N SER A 81 3.65 -15.81 -19.08
CA SER A 81 3.28 -16.96 -18.24
C SER A 81 4.39 -17.54 -17.35
N SER A 82 4.55 -17.02 -16.14
CA SER A 82 5.12 -17.81 -15.03
C SER A 82 4.62 -17.26 -13.70
N TYR A 83 3.86 -18.09 -12.99
CA TYR A 83 3.47 -17.90 -11.60
C TYR A 83 4.67 -17.45 -10.75
N PHE A 84 4.63 -16.22 -10.23
CA PHE A 84 5.58 -15.78 -9.21
C PHE A 84 5.05 -16.18 -7.84
N ILE A 85 5.39 -17.40 -7.41
CA ILE A 85 5.52 -17.68 -5.99
C ILE A 85 6.86 -17.09 -5.57
N LEU A 86 6.84 -15.98 -4.82
CA LEU A 86 8.00 -15.51 -4.08
C LEU A 86 8.28 -16.51 -2.95
N ARG A 87 9.02 -17.57 -3.26
CA ARG A 87 9.69 -18.42 -2.27
C ARG A 87 11.18 -18.09 -2.28
N ASN A 88 11.72 -18.01 -1.06
CA ASN A 88 13.12 -17.93 -0.68
C ASN A 88 13.74 -16.52 -0.64
N LEU A 89 13.64 -15.91 0.54
CA LEU A 89 14.84 -15.50 1.27
C LEU A 89 14.55 -15.61 2.78
N PHE A 90 15.32 -16.52 3.40
CA PHE A 90 15.36 -16.94 4.81
C PHE A 90 14.33 -17.99 5.27
#